data_AF-A0A972VDG3-F1
#
_entry.id   AF-A0A972VDG3-F1
#
_cell.length_a   1.000
_cell.length_b   1.000
_cell.length_c   1.000
_cell.angle_alpha   90.00
_cell.angle_beta   90.00
_cell.angle_gamma   90.00
#
_symmetry.space_group_name_H-M   'P 1'
#
loop_
_entity.id
_entity.type
_entity.pdbx_description
1 polymer ?
#
loop_
_entity_poly.entity_id
_entity_poly.type
_entity_poly.pdbx_seq_one_letter_code
_entity_poly.pdbx_strand_id
1 'polypeptide(L)'
;MLRQIVELSPLGYSLDGDGNIRTRVNVVNLANAQILTIPGEAMPNIGYYLKRKMYGKHNLLFGLTNDAFGYIMAKVDWDSFDRYEYITRTCLGERTGEILIEESLMLVDKGPRPSQ
;
A
#
# COMPACT_ATOMS: atom_id res chain seq x y z
N MET A 1 13.17 -1.30 -14.81
CA MET A 1 13.86 -1.98 -13.69
C MET A 1 12.91 -2.81 -12.85
N LEU A 2 11.96 -2.24 -12.09
CA LEU A 2 11.05 -3.03 -11.23
C LEU A 2 10.24 -4.10 -11.97
N ARG A 3 9.71 -3.78 -13.16
CA ARG A 3 9.03 -4.76 -14.00
C ARG A 3 9.89 -6.00 -14.28
N GLN A 4 11.16 -5.80 -14.62
CA GLN A 4 12.10 -6.91 -14.84
C GLN A 4 12.39 -7.69 -13.55
N ILE A 5 12.46 -7.00 -12.40
CA ILE A 5 12.61 -7.67 -11.09
C ILE A 5 11.40 -8.58 -10.82
N VAL A 6 10.19 -8.10 -11.11
CA VAL A 6 8.95 -8.86 -10.94
C VAL A 6 8.91 -10.06 -11.91
N GLU A 7 9.19 -9.84 -13.20
CA GLU A 7 9.17 -10.89 -14.24
C GLU A 7 10.24 -11.97 -14.02
N LEU A 8 11.37 -11.62 -13.42
CA LEU A 8 12.48 -12.55 -13.13
C LEU A 8 12.44 -13.07 -11.67
N SER A 9 11.43 -12.70 -10.89
CA SER A 9 11.37 -13.07 -9.47
C SER A 9 11.11 -14.57 -9.30
N PRO A 10 11.86 -15.26 -8.42
CA PRO A 10 11.58 -16.67 -8.09
C PRO A 10 10.27 -16.84 -7.31
N LEU A 11 9.63 -15.74 -6.88
CA LEU A 11 8.33 -15.77 -6.19
C LEU A 11 7.15 -16.04 -7.13
N GLY A 12 7.38 -16.10 -8.45
CA GLY A 12 6.36 -16.51 -9.43
C GLY A 12 5.27 -15.47 -9.65
N TYR A 13 5.60 -14.18 -9.55
CA TYR A 13 4.67 -13.12 -9.88
C TYR A 13 4.25 -13.19 -11.36
N SER A 14 2.96 -12.99 -11.60
CA SER A 14 2.40 -12.87 -12.95
C SER A 14 1.92 -11.44 -13.16
N LEU A 15 2.34 -10.86 -14.28
CA LEU A 15 1.80 -9.61 -14.78
C LEU A 15 0.68 -9.92 -15.79
N ASP A 16 -0.36 -9.10 -15.81
CA ASP A 16 -1.37 -9.17 -16.86
C ASP A 16 -0.88 -8.54 -18.18
N GLY A 17 -1.72 -8.56 -19.22
CA GLY A 17 -1.38 -8.03 -20.55
C GLY A 17 -1.04 -6.54 -20.57
N ASP A 18 -1.49 -5.80 -19.56
CA ASP A 18 -1.23 -4.36 -19.39
C ASP A 18 -0.04 -4.10 -18.44
N GLY A 19 0.58 -5.16 -17.91
CA GLY A 19 1.72 -5.07 -17.00
C GLY A 19 1.33 -4.78 -15.54
N ASN A 20 0.07 -4.97 -15.15
CA ASN A 20 -0.34 -4.83 -13.75
C ASN A 20 -0.01 -6.07 -12.95
N ILE A 21 0.25 -5.87 -11.66
CA ILE A 21 0.44 -6.92 -10.68
C ILE A 21 -0.72 -6.93 -9.69
N ARG A 22 -1.13 -8.14 -9.27
CA ARG A 22 -2.14 -8.31 -8.22
C ARG A 22 -1.46 -8.52 -6.87
N THR A 23 -2.03 -7.92 -5.83
CA THR A 23 -1.62 -8.11 -4.44
C THR A 23 -2.83 -8.24 -3.54
N ARG A 24 -2.59 -8.65 -2.29
CA ARG A 24 -3.61 -8.79 -1.26
C ARG A 24 -3.42 -7.73 -0.18
N VAL A 25 -4.52 -7.03 0.11
CA VAL A 25 -4.66 -6.13 1.25
C VAL A 25 -5.74 -6.69 2.17
N ASN A 26 -5.53 -6.63 3.48
CA ASN A 26 -6.48 -7.10 4.48
C ASN A 26 -6.76 -5.98 5.49
N VAL A 27 -7.99 -5.99 6.02
CA VAL A 27 -8.37 -5.27 7.24
C VAL A 27 -8.68 -6.31 8.30
N VAL A 28 -8.01 -6.23 9.45
CA VAL A 28 -8.19 -7.15 10.56
C VAL A 28 -8.65 -6.35 11.78
N ASN A 29 -9.77 -6.76 12.36
CA ASN A 29 -10.22 -6.22 13.64
C ASN A 29 -9.82 -7.18 14.77
N LEU A 30 -9.18 -6.65 15.80
CA LEU A 30 -8.83 -7.38 17.01
C LEU A 30 -9.25 -6.56 18.22
N ALA A 31 -10.38 -6.93 18.82
CA ALA A 31 -11.07 -6.09 19.80
C ALA A 31 -11.23 -4.64 19.26
N ASN A 32 -10.70 -3.65 19.97
CA ASN A 32 -10.75 -2.24 19.58
C ASN A 32 -9.59 -1.79 18.67
N ALA A 33 -8.72 -2.70 18.24
CA ALA A 33 -7.71 -2.44 17.24
C ALA A 33 -8.24 -2.74 15.84
N GLN A 34 -7.89 -1.88 14.89
CA GLN A 34 -8.09 -2.12 13.46
C GLN A 34 -6.74 -2.03 12.77
N ILE A 35 -6.37 -3.09 12.06
CA ILE A 35 -5.09 -3.26 11.39
C ILE A 35 -5.36 -3.27 9.88
N LEU A 36 -4.70 -2.40 9.13
CA LEU A 36 -4.67 -2.43 7.68
C LEU A 36 -3.27 -2.88 7.21
N THR A 37 -3.22 -3.87 6.33
CA THR A 37 -1.97 -4.43 5.81
C THR A 37 -1.57 -3.72 4.52
N ILE A 38 -0.29 -3.41 4.31
CA ILE A 38 0.22 -2.68 3.14
C ILE A 38 1.30 -3.52 2.43
N PRO A 39 1.16 -3.80 1.13
CA PRO A 39 2.07 -4.65 0.36
C PRO A 39 3.34 -3.93 -0.10
N GLY A 40 3.94 -3.17 0.80
CA GLY A 40 5.11 -2.32 0.53
C GLY A 40 5.37 -1.32 1.66
N GLU A 41 6.12 -0.28 1.34
CA GLU A 41 6.55 0.78 2.25
C GLU A 41 5.82 2.09 1.92
N ALA A 42 4.61 2.25 2.47
CA ALA A 42 3.86 3.49 2.29
C ALA A 42 4.51 4.68 3.01
N MET A 43 4.59 5.81 2.33
CA MET A 43 5.12 7.05 2.91
C MET A 43 4.25 7.55 4.08
N PRO A 44 4.84 8.32 5.03
CA PRO A 44 4.14 8.73 6.24
C PRO A 44 2.84 9.50 6.00
N ASN A 45 2.79 10.35 4.97
CA ASN A 45 1.57 11.09 4.59
C ASN A 45 0.40 10.16 4.24
N ILE A 46 0.65 9.12 3.43
CA ILE A 46 -0.34 8.08 3.12
C ILE A 46 -0.77 7.36 4.41
N GLY A 47 0.20 6.94 5.23
CA GLY A 47 -0.09 6.21 6.46
C GLY A 47 -0.94 7.02 7.45
N TYR A 48 -0.58 8.28 7.69
CA TYR A 48 -1.38 9.18 8.54
C TYR A 48 -2.78 9.44 7.96
N TYR A 49 -2.89 9.60 6.65
CA TYR A 49 -4.17 9.81 5.97
C TYR A 49 -5.10 8.60 6.15
N LEU A 50 -4.59 7.37 6.00
CA LEU A 50 -5.35 6.15 6.23
C LEU A 50 -5.77 6.01 7.70
N LYS A 51 -4.84 6.15 8.64
CA LYS A 51 -5.11 5.96 10.08
C LYS A 51 -6.21 6.85 10.64
N ARG A 52 -6.33 8.10 10.16
CA ARG A 52 -7.40 9.02 10.61
C ARG A 52 -8.77 8.72 10.03
N LYS A 53 -8.85 7.84 9.04
CA LYS A 53 -10.10 7.38 8.38
C LYS A 53 -10.54 5.99 8.83
N MET A 54 -9.67 5.26 9.53
CA MET A 54 -9.95 3.98 10.14
C MET A 54 -10.78 4.12 11.42
N TYR A 55 -11.45 3.03 11.82
CA TYR A 55 -12.51 3.04 12.84
C TYR A 55 -12.11 2.44 14.19
N GLY A 56 -10.90 1.92 14.34
CA GLY A 56 -10.41 1.38 15.60
C GLY A 56 -10.04 2.48 16.59
N LYS A 57 -10.11 2.14 17.88
CA LYS A 57 -9.46 2.94 18.94
C LYS A 57 -7.94 2.90 18.77
N HIS A 58 -7.41 1.76 18.33
CA HIS A 58 -6.00 1.56 18.00
C HIS A 58 -5.87 1.21 16.51
N ASN A 59 -5.62 2.23 15.68
CA ASN A 59 -5.37 2.02 14.25
C ASN A 59 -3.89 1.70 14.02
N LEU A 60 -3.63 0.58 13.35
CA LEU A 60 -2.30 0.08 13.04
C LEU A 60 -2.18 -0.14 11.53
N LEU A 61 -1.01 0.16 10.99
CA LEU A 61 -0.64 -0.13 9.61
C LEU A 61 0.53 -1.10 9.64
N PHE A 62 0.36 -2.28 9.05
CA PHE A 62 1.44 -3.26 8.93
C PHE A 62 1.97 -3.19 7.50
N GLY A 63 3.18 -2.66 7.33
CA GLY A 63 3.88 -2.64 6.03
C GLY A 63 4.51 -3.99 5.70
N LEU A 64 4.95 -4.14 4.44
CA LEU A 64 5.61 -5.34 3.92
C LEU A 64 4.81 -6.64 4.15
N THR A 65 3.48 -6.55 4.06
CA THR A 65 2.58 -7.70 4.26
C THR A 65 2.07 -8.25 2.94
N ASN A 66 2.02 -9.57 2.81
CA ASN A 66 1.66 -10.33 1.59
C ASN A 66 2.62 -10.13 0.41
N ASP A 67 3.19 -8.93 0.24
CA ASP A 67 4.18 -8.57 -0.78
C ASP A 67 5.12 -7.47 -0.29
N ALA A 68 6.19 -7.22 -1.05
CA ALA A 68 7.21 -6.21 -0.76
C ALA A 68 7.47 -5.31 -1.99
N PHE A 69 6.44 -4.59 -2.45
CA PHE A 69 6.51 -3.77 -3.67
C PHE A 69 7.17 -2.40 -3.49
N GLY A 70 8.32 -2.39 -2.80
CA GLY A 70 9.12 -1.19 -2.58
C GLY A 70 8.34 -0.06 -1.93
N TYR A 71 8.74 1.17 -2.22
CA TYR A 71 8.06 2.35 -1.70
C TYR A 71 6.72 2.61 -2.38
N ILE A 72 5.81 3.21 -1.63
CA ILE A 72 4.52 3.67 -2.13
C ILE A 72 4.36 5.13 -1.73
N MET A 73 4.39 6.02 -2.73
CA MET A 73 4.35 7.47 -2.54
C MET A 73 3.07 8.09 -3.09
N ALA A 74 2.69 9.25 -2.55
CA ALA A 74 1.56 9.99 -3.09
C ALA A 74 1.91 10.54 -4.47
N LYS A 75 0.92 10.70 -5.34
CA LYS A 75 1.14 11.20 -6.70
C LYS A 75 1.87 12.55 -6.72
N VAL A 76 1.52 13.45 -5.80
CA VAL A 76 2.13 14.78 -5.68
C VAL A 76 3.60 14.76 -5.25
N ASP A 77 4.07 13.66 -4.65
CA ASP A 77 5.47 13.50 -4.24
C ASP A 77 6.32 12.88 -5.37
N TRP A 78 5.71 12.33 -6.41
CA TRP A 78 6.42 11.67 -7.51
C TRP A 78 7.32 12.65 -8.26
N ASP A 79 8.63 12.35 -8.33
CA ASP A 79 9.62 13.18 -9.06
C ASP A 79 9.62 14.66 -8.64
N SER A 80 9.21 14.94 -7.41
CA SER A 80 8.99 16.32 -6.92
C SER A 80 10.24 16.96 -6.31
N PHE A 81 11.19 16.14 -5.83
CA PHE A 81 12.43 16.59 -5.18
C PHE A 81 13.56 15.60 -5.47
N ASP A 82 14.80 16.08 -5.61
CA ASP A 82 16.00 15.24 -5.80
C ASP A 82 16.12 14.16 -4.71
N ARG A 83 15.76 14.48 -3.46
CA ARG A 83 15.80 13.53 -2.34
C ARG A 83 14.84 12.34 -2.53
N TYR A 84 13.82 12.48 -3.37
CA TYR A 84 12.86 11.41 -3.68
C TYR A 84 13.25 10.58 -4.90
N GLU A 85 14.35 10.89 -5.60
CA GLU A 85 14.77 10.16 -6.81
C GLU A 85 14.85 8.64 -6.56
N TYR A 86 15.45 8.23 -5.44
CA TYR A 86 15.54 6.81 -5.07
C TYR A 86 14.15 6.19 -4.85
N ILE A 87 13.27 6.89 -4.14
CA ILE A 87 11.92 6.44 -3.82
C ILE A 87 11.11 6.28 -5.12
N THR A 88 11.11 7.31 -5.98
CA THR A 88 10.44 7.30 -7.28
C THR A 88 10.91 6.14 -8.16
N ARG A 89 12.22 5.84 -8.18
CA ARG A 89 12.78 4.71 -8.96
C ARG A 89 12.46 3.33 -8.40
N THR A 90 12.02 3.26 -7.13
CA THR A 90 11.70 2.01 -6.42
C THR A 90 10.21 1.84 -6.12
N CYS A 91 9.36 2.77 -6.58
CA CYS A 91 7.91 2.63 -6.61
C CYS A 91 7.43 1.93 -7.90
N LEU A 92 6.35 1.14 -7.80
CA LEU A 92 5.72 0.50 -8.98
C LEU A 92 5.19 1.50 -10.02
N GLY A 93 4.87 2.72 -9.61
CA GLY A 93 4.38 3.77 -10.51
C GLY A 93 3.76 4.94 -9.74
N GLU A 94 3.59 6.07 -10.44
CA GLU A 94 3.05 7.33 -9.91
C GLU A 94 1.65 7.18 -9.29
N ARG A 95 0.84 6.24 -9.79
CA ARG A 95 -0.53 6.02 -9.33
C ARG A 95 -0.66 5.03 -8.17
N THR A 96 0.41 4.34 -7.77
CA THR A 96 0.33 3.26 -6.78
C THR A 96 -0.19 3.75 -5.43
N GLY A 97 0.22 4.95 -4.98
CA GLY A 97 -0.28 5.53 -3.73
C GLY A 97 -1.76 5.85 -3.78
N GLU A 98 -2.26 6.41 -4.89
CA GLU A 98 -3.68 6.74 -5.06
C GLU A 98 -4.55 5.47 -5.05
N ILE A 99 -4.13 4.44 -5.79
CA ILE A 99 -4.81 3.14 -5.82
C ILE A 99 -4.83 2.50 -4.43
N LEU A 100 -3.69 2.51 -3.72
CA LEU A 100 -3.61 1.98 -2.36
C LEU A 100 -4.58 2.70 -1.43
N ILE A 101 -4.63 4.04 -1.49
CA ILE A 101 -5.54 4.83 -0.65
C ILE A 101 -7.00 4.49 -0.94
N GLU A 102 -7.40 4.53 -2.21
CA GLU A 102 -8.78 4.29 -2.63
C GLU A 102 -9.27 2.91 -2.21
N GLU A 103 -8.52 1.87 -2.56
CA GLU A 103 -8.88 0.48 -2.26
C GLU A 103 -8.85 0.18 -0.76
N SER A 104 -7.89 0.76 -0.02
CA SER A 104 -7.81 0.58 1.43
C SER A 104 -8.99 1.21 2.14
N LEU A 105 -9.38 2.43 1.77
CA LEU A 105 -10.54 3.10 2.36
C LEU A 105 -11.83 2.36 2.03
N MET A 106 -11.98 1.92 0.77
CA MET A 106 -13.11 1.09 0.36
C MET A 106 -13.22 -0.18 1.21
N LEU A 107 -12.10 -0.87 1.45
CA LEU A 107 -12.06 -2.09 2.24
C LEU A 107 -12.36 -1.83 3.73
N VAL A 108 -11.79 -0.76 4.30
CA VAL A 108 -12.04 -0.31 5.68
C VAL A 108 -13.52 0.05 5.88
N ASP A 109 -14.16 0.66 4.89
CA ASP A 109 -15.56 1.08 4.96
C ASP A 109 -16.55 -0.08 4.83
N LYS A 110 -16.26 -1.03 3.93
CA LYS A 110 -17.08 -2.23 3.69
C LYS A 110 -16.92 -3.29 4.78
N GLY A 111 -15.79 -3.30 5.49
CA GLY A 111 -15.48 -4.28 6.53
C GLY A 111 -16.34 -4.13 7.79
N PRO A 112 -16.40 -5.18 8.63
CA PRO A 112 -17.02 -5.07 9.95
C PRO A 112 -16.33 -4.00 10.78
N ARG A 113 -17.04 -3.42 11.75
CA ARG A 113 -16.46 -2.44 12.67
C ARG A 113 -15.72 -3.15 13.81
N PRO A 114 -14.58 -2.60 14.28
CA PRO A 114 -13.92 -3.12 15.48
C PRO A 114 -14.84 -2.95 16.68
N SER A 115 -14.68 -3.81 17.70
CA SER A 115 -15.44 -3.65 18.93
C SER A 115 -15.02 -2.36 19.63
N GLN A 116 -15.95 -1.73 20.35
CA GLN A 116 -15.64 -0.55 21.17
C GLN A 116 -14.79 -0.95 22.39
#